data_AF-A0A2M9P570-F1
#
_entry.id   AF-A0A2M9P570-F1
#
_cell.length_a   1.000
_cell.length_b   1.000
_cell.length_c   1.000
_cell.angle_alpha   90.00
_cell.angle_beta   90.00
_cell.angle_gamma   90.00
#
_symmetry.space_group_name_H-M   'P 1'
#
loop_
_entity.id
_entity.type
_entity.pdbx_description
1 polymer ?
#
loop_
_entity_poly.entity_id
_entity_poly.type
_entity_poly.pdbx_seq_one_letter_code
_entity_poly.pdbx_strand_id
1 'polypeptide(L)'
;RRARRILPALFFVMLTCVPFAWVWMTPSQFKDFSEAIVAVTLFSSNILFWLQTDYFAPLAELNPLLHTWSLAVEEQFYVFFPLLMIFLWRFGR
;
A
#
# COMPACT_ATOMS: atom_id res chain seq x y z
N ARG A 1 7.57 11.89 -10.82
CA ARG A 1 8.84 12.42 -10.25
C ARG A 1 8.92 12.24 -8.73
N ARG A 2 7.84 12.47 -7.96
CA ARG A 2 7.75 12.17 -6.52
C ARG A 2 7.80 10.67 -6.21
N ALA A 3 7.00 9.86 -6.92
CA ALA A 3 7.01 8.39 -6.84
C ALA A 3 8.44 7.80 -6.87
N ARG A 4 9.23 8.21 -7.87
CA ARG A 4 10.62 7.76 -8.07
C ARG A 4 11.59 8.14 -6.94
N ARG A 5 11.23 9.09 -6.07
CA ARG A 5 12.04 9.47 -4.88
C ARG A 5 11.57 8.77 -3.62
N ILE A 6 10.29 8.44 -3.51
CA ILE A 6 9.68 7.83 -2.32
C ILE A 6 9.77 6.30 -2.38
N LEU A 7 9.60 5.71 -3.57
CA LEU A 7 9.69 4.26 -3.77
C LEU A 7 11.00 3.63 -3.30
N PRO A 8 12.19 4.20 -3.57
CA PRO A 8 13.45 3.64 -3.08
C PRO A 8 13.50 3.57 -1.55
N ALA A 9 13.00 4.60 -0.87
CA ALA A 9 12.93 4.62 0.59
C ALA A 9 11.92 3.59 1.11
N LEU A 10 10.79 3.41 0.42
CA LEU A 10 9.76 2.45 0.77
C LEU A 10 10.29 1.00 0.64
N PHE A 11 10.94 0.67 -0.47
CA PHE A 11 11.61 -0.63 -0.64
C PHE A 11 12.71 -0.85 0.41
N PHE A 12 13.50 0.18 0.71
CA PHE A 12 14.52 0.08 1.76
C PHE A 12 13.91 -0.24 3.12
N VAL A 13 12.85 0.48 3.52
CA VAL A 13 12.13 0.21 4.79
C VAL A 13 11.58 -1.22 4.80
N MET A 14 10.91 -1.67 3.72
CA MET A 14 10.39 -3.04 3.63
C MET A 14 11.50 -4.08 3.79
N LEU A 15 12.63 -3.90 3.08
CA LEU A 15 13.76 -4.83 3.11
C LEU A 15 14.41 -4.88 4.51
N THR A 16 14.45 -3.75 5.21
CA THR A 16 14.93 -3.71 6.60
C THR A 16 13.92 -4.34 7.57
N CYS A 17 12.62 -4.19 7.36
CA CYS A 17 11.59 -4.72 8.26
C CYS A 17 11.43 -6.23 8.16
N VAL A 18 11.64 -6.85 6.99
CA VAL A 18 11.52 -8.31 6.78
C VAL A 18 12.35 -9.15 7.78
N PRO A 19 13.65 -8.92 7.98
CA PRO A 19 14.42 -9.70 8.96
C PRO A 19 13.98 -9.47 10.41
N PHE A 20 13.54 -8.26 10.77
CA PHE A 20 13.02 -7.99 12.11
C PHE A 20 11.66 -8.66 12.33
N ALA A 21 10.78 -8.63 11.32
CA ALA A 21 9.50 -9.33 11.35
C ALA A 21 9.69 -10.85 11.51
N TRP A 22 10.68 -11.43 10.81
CA TRP A 22 10.99 -12.86 10.93
C TRP A 22 11.43 -13.27 12.34
N VAL A 23 12.14 -12.41 13.06
CA VAL A 23 12.66 -12.70 14.40
C VAL A 23 11.63 -12.43 15.50
N TRP A 24 10.80 -11.38 15.36
CA TRP A 24 9.91 -10.92 16.43
C TRP A 24 8.43 -11.29 16.28
N MET A 25 7.90 -11.54 15.07
CA MET A 25 6.47 -11.75 14.87
C MET A 25 6.07 -13.22 15.00
N THR A 26 4.85 -13.46 15.50
CA THR A 26 4.24 -14.79 15.48
C THR A 26 3.84 -15.20 14.05
N PRO A 27 3.64 -16.50 13.76
CA PRO A 27 3.31 -16.95 12.40
C PRO A 27 2.06 -16.30 11.80
N SER A 28 1.05 -15.97 12.64
CA SER A 28 -0.15 -15.25 12.20
C SER A 28 0.17 -13.81 11.81
N GLN A 29 0.92 -13.09 12.65
CA GLN A 29 1.35 -11.71 12.38
C GLN A 29 2.26 -11.62 11.15
N PHE A 30 3.15 -12.60 10.96
CA PHE A 30 4.02 -12.64 9.79
C PHE A 30 3.23 -12.81 8.47
N LYS A 31 2.12 -13.56 8.52
CA LYS A 31 1.21 -13.69 7.39
C LYS A 31 0.56 -12.35 7.03
N ASP A 32 0.01 -11.65 8.02
CA ASP A 32 -0.60 -10.33 7.83
C ASP A 32 0.42 -9.29 7.31
N PHE A 33 1.65 -9.34 7.81
CA PHE A 33 2.75 -8.49 7.34
C PHE A 33 3.14 -8.80 5.88
N SER A 34 3.17 -10.07 5.50
CA SER A 34 3.47 -10.48 4.13
C SER A 34 2.37 -10.03 3.16
N GLU A 35 1.10 -10.14 3.56
CA GLU A 35 -0.03 -9.62 2.79
C GLU A 35 0.06 -8.10 2.63
N ALA A 36 0.46 -7.38 3.68
CA ALA A 36 0.70 -5.94 3.63
C ALA A 36 1.85 -5.57 2.66
N ILE A 37 2.97 -6.30 2.66
CA ILE A 37 4.08 -6.08 1.71
C ILE A 37 3.61 -6.23 0.26
N VAL A 38 2.84 -7.29 -0.03
CA VAL A 38 2.31 -7.54 -1.38
C VAL A 38 1.37 -6.41 -1.78
N ALA A 39 0.46 -6.00 -0.90
CA ALA A 39 -0.47 -4.92 -1.18
C ALA A 39 0.23 -3.56 -1.38
N VAL A 40 1.28 -3.27 -0.62
CA VAL A 40 2.10 -2.07 -0.80
C VAL A 40 2.83 -2.09 -2.14
N THR A 41 3.40 -3.24 -2.52
CA THR A 41 4.12 -3.41 -3.79
C THR A 41 3.19 -3.24 -5.00
N LEU A 42 1.94 -3.69 -4.87
CA LEU A 42 0.90 -3.55 -5.90
C LEU A 42 0.19 -2.19 -5.87
N PHE A 43 0.57 -1.27 -4.98
CA PHE A 43 -0.18 -0.02 -4.72
C PHE A 43 -1.67 -0.26 -4.44
N SER A 44 -1.98 -1.40 -3.82
CA SER A 44 -3.32 -1.82 -3.40
C SER A 44 -3.47 -1.84 -1.88
N SER A 45 -2.52 -1.27 -1.13
CA SER A 45 -2.58 -1.17 0.34
C SER A 45 -3.86 -0.46 0.81
N ASN A 46 -4.41 0.46 0.01
CA ASN A 46 -5.70 1.09 0.29
C ASN A 46 -6.84 0.07 0.45
N ILE A 47 -6.91 -0.90 -0.46
CA ILE A 47 -7.97 -1.91 -0.49
C ILE A 47 -7.76 -2.93 0.64
N LEU A 48 -6.51 -3.34 0.86
CA LEU A 48 -6.17 -4.27 1.93
C LEU A 48 -6.53 -3.70 3.32
N PHE A 49 -6.16 -2.45 3.60
CA PHE A 49 -6.52 -1.81 4.87
C PHE A 49 -8.02 -1.56 4.98
N TRP A 50 -8.70 -1.24 3.88
CA TRP A 50 -10.15 -1.11 3.86
C TRP A 50 -10.85 -2.44 4.23
N LEU A 51 -10.34 -3.57 3.73
CA LEU A 51 -10.85 -4.91 4.07
C LEU A 51 -10.49 -5.36 5.50
N GLN A 52 -9.40 -4.84 6.07
CA GLN A 52 -8.95 -5.14 7.43
C GLN A 52 -9.50 -4.15 8.48
N THR A 53 -10.34 -3.20 8.10
CA THR A 53 -10.95 -2.24 9.03
C THR A 53 -12.16 -2.88 9.72
N ASP A 54 -11.91 -3.80 10.64
CA ASP A 54 -12.92 -4.41 11.50
C ASP A 54 -12.77 -3.94 12.96
N TYR A 55 -13.86 -3.99 13.73
CA TYR A 55 -13.89 -3.55 15.14
C TYR A 55 -12.87 -4.27 16.04
N PHE A 56 -12.47 -5.49 15.67
CA PHE A 56 -11.45 -6.31 16.35
C PHE A 56 -10.12 -6.37 15.59
N ALA A 57 -9.94 -5.52 14.59
CA ALA A 57 -8.69 -5.48 13.85
C ALA A 57 -7.53 -5.05 14.77
N PRO A 58 -6.31 -5.59 14.54
CA PRO A 58 -5.13 -5.13 15.26
C PRO A 58 -5.01 -3.61 15.12
N LEU A 59 -4.72 -2.95 16.25
CA LEU A 59 -4.61 -1.49 16.35
C LEU A 59 -3.78 -0.93 15.20
N ALA A 60 -4.29 0.11 14.53
CA ALA A 60 -3.64 0.77 13.40
C ALA A 60 -2.18 1.20 13.70
N GLU A 61 -1.85 1.43 14.97
CA GLU A 61 -0.51 1.75 15.47
C GLU A 61 0.50 0.61 15.33
N LEU A 62 0.03 -0.65 15.25
CA LEU A 62 0.88 -1.83 15.05
C LEU A 62 1.20 -2.09 13.58
N ASN A 63 0.57 -1.36 12.66
CA ASN A 63 0.78 -1.51 11.22
C ASN A 63 1.67 -0.38 10.68
N PRO A 64 3.01 -0.53 10.67
CA PRO A 64 3.93 0.51 10.22
C PRO A 64 3.69 0.93 8.75
N LEU A 65 3.03 0.08 7.97
CA LEU A 65 2.70 0.30 6.56
C LEU A 65 1.37 1.05 6.35
N LEU A 66 0.61 1.37 7.39
CA LEU A 66 -0.70 2.02 7.24
C LEU A 66 -0.58 3.43 6.61
N HIS A 67 0.55 4.09 6.81
CA HIS A 67 0.87 5.38 6.18
C HIS A 67 1.11 5.30 4.67
N THR A 68 1.21 4.11 4.06
CA THR A 68 1.30 3.97 2.59
C THR A 68 -0.08 4.04 1.92
N TRP A 69 -1.16 4.10 2.70
CA TRP A 69 -2.53 4.19 2.22
C TRP A 69 -2.76 5.38 1.29
N SER A 70 -2.31 6.58 1.69
CA SER A 70 -2.44 7.79 0.87
C SER A 70 -1.56 7.75 -0.38
N LEU A 71 -0.38 7.12 -0.31
CA LEU A 71 0.53 6.96 -1.43
C LEU A 71 -0.07 6.06 -2.53
N ALA A 72 -0.70 4.95 -2.13
CA ALA A 72 -1.39 4.05 -3.06
C ALA A 72 -2.51 4.78 -3.83
N VAL A 73 -3.31 5.59 -3.13
CA VAL A 73 -4.37 6.41 -3.76
C VAL A 73 -3.79 7.48 -4.68
N GLU A 74 -2.69 8.12 -4.29
CA GLU A 74 -2.02 9.13 -5.11
C GLU A 74 -1.53 8.54 -6.46
N GLU A 75 -0.88 7.37 -6.43
CA GLU A 75 -0.42 6.69 -7.65
C GLU A 75 -1.59 6.21 -8.52
N GLN A 76 -2.66 5.69 -7.92
CA GLN A 76 -3.88 5.35 -8.64
C GLN A 76 -4.47 6.57 -9.33
N PHE A 77 -4.60 7.71 -8.64
CA PHE A 77 -5.12 8.93 -9.21
C PHE A 77 -4.29 9.41 -10.42
N TYR A 78 -2.96 9.37 -10.34
CA TYR A 78 -2.10 9.75 -11.45
C TYR A 78 -2.26 8.87 -12.70
N VAL A 79 -2.66 7.61 -12.53
CA VAL A 79 -2.92 6.68 -13.65
C VAL A 79 -4.36 6.80 -14.16
N PHE A 80 -5.34 6.82 -13.27
CA PHE A 80 -6.76 6.85 -13.64
C PHE A 80 -7.20 8.20 -14.21
N PHE A 81 -6.69 9.31 -13.69
CA PHE A 81 -7.06 10.65 -14.15
C PHE A 81 -6.84 10.87 -15.66
N PRO A 82 -5.64 10.61 -16.22
CA PRO A 82 -5.42 10.76 -17.67
C PRO A 82 -6.23 9.76 -18.50
N LEU A 83 -6.42 8.52 -18.03
CA LEU A 83 -7.25 7.53 -18.72
C LEU A 83 -8.71 7.98 -18.80
N LEU A 84 -9.24 8.52 -17.71
CA LEU A 84 -10.59 9.06 -17.63
C LEU A 84 -10.75 10.26 -18.57
N MET A 85 -9.77 11.16 -18.62
CA MET A 85 -9.79 12.29 -19.58
C MET A 85 -9.82 11.82 -21.04
N ILE A 86 -9.01 10.80 -21.40
CA ILE A 86 -9.01 10.23 -22.75
C ILE A 86 -10.37 9.58 -23.07
N PHE A 87 -10.95 8.85 -22.11
CA PHE A 87 -12.25 8.20 -22.26
C PHE A 87 -13.37 9.23 -22.46
N LEU A 88 -13.42 10.28 -21.63
CA LEU A 88 -14.39 11.37 -21.77
C LEU A 88 -14.22 12.11 -23.10
N TRP A 89 -12.99 12.37 -23.53
CA TRP A 89 -12.74 13.01 -24.83
C TRP A 89 -13.24 12.16 -26.01
N ARG A 90 -13.17 10.82 -25.89
CA ARG A 90 -13.65 9.90 -26.91
C ARG A 90 -15.17 9.76 -26.95
N PHE A 91 -15.86 9.98 -25.83
CA PHE A 91 -17.33 9.95 -25.73
C PHE A 91 -17.99 11.33 -25.96
N GLY A 92 -17.24 12.42 -25.84
CA GLY A 92 -17.70 13.79 -26.11
C GLY A 92 -17.63 14.21 -27.58
N ARG A 93 -17.43 13.27 -28.50
CA ARG A 93 -17.46 13.44 -29.96
C ARG A 93 -18.63 12.65 -30.54
#